data_AF-A0A7J7PWY4-F1
#
_entry.id   AF-A0A7J7PWY4-F1
#
_cell.length_a   1.000
_cell.length_b   1.000
_cell.length_c   1.000
_cell.angle_alpha   90.00
_cell.angle_beta   90.00
_cell.angle_gamma   90.00
#
_symmetry.space_group_name_H-M   'P 1'
#
loop_
_entity.id
_entity.type
_entity.pdbx_description
1 polymer ?
#
loop_
_entity_poly.entity_id
_entity_poly.type
_entity_poly.pdbx_seq_one_letter_code
_entity_poly.pdbx_strand_id
1 'polypeptide(L)'
;MQLHAQLTHSSRTHGCNRPAAGTALQQQQRHHCTMPLVIAKTVLPDASKFYLAVGRIFGIGRAQGLAISEEMGISKEARVADLKAHHVQQVVALINERYKVGDELKRSIRDDILRLIEAKTYRGKRHSLGLPVRGQKTSSNAQTARKFKRHQMYDVK
;
A
#
# COMPACT_ATOMS: atom_id res chain seq x y z
N MET A 1 -40.49 -42.40 -42.52
CA MET A 1 -39.83 -41.13 -42.13
C MET A 1 -40.62 -40.50 -41.01
N GLN A 2 -39.96 -40.22 -39.88
CA GLN A 2 -40.28 -39.26 -38.79
C GLN A 2 -41.76 -39.16 -38.37
N LEU A 3 -42.19 -39.79 -37.27
CA LEU A 3 -42.05 -39.33 -35.87
C LEU A 3 -42.46 -37.86 -35.67
N HIS A 4 -43.58 -37.59 -34.99
CA HIS A 4 -43.54 -37.21 -33.57
C HIS A 4 -44.95 -37.07 -32.97
N ALA A 5 -45.05 -37.58 -31.76
CA ALA A 5 -46.25 -37.75 -30.95
C ALA A 5 -46.78 -36.43 -30.40
N GLN A 6 -48.11 -36.39 -30.25
CA GLN A 6 -48.82 -35.53 -29.33
C GLN A 6 -48.32 -35.78 -27.89
N LEU A 7 -48.35 -34.77 -27.03
CA LEU A 7 -48.98 -34.83 -25.70
C LEU A 7 -48.77 -33.52 -24.93
N THR A 8 -49.90 -32.92 -24.57
CA THR A 8 -50.15 -31.91 -23.56
C THR A 8 -49.60 -32.30 -22.19
N HIS A 9 -48.89 -31.42 -21.46
CA HIS A 9 -48.86 -31.48 -19.99
C HIS A 9 -48.79 -30.10 -19.35
N SER A 10 -49.51 -30.03 -18.24
CA SER A 10 -49.84 -28.94 -17.36
C SER A 10 -48.68 -28.41 -16.51
N SER A 11 -48.82 -27.14 -16.12
CA SER A 11 -48.40 -26.52 -14.84
C SER A 11 -47.17 -27.10 -14.10
N ARG A 12 -46.11 -26.29 -14.00
CA ARG A 12 -45.26 -26.25 -12.81
C ARG A 12 -44.92 -24.82 -12.42
N THR A 13 -45.57 -24.36 -11.37
CA THR A 13 -45.11 -23.30 -10.49
C THR A 13 -43.71 -23.66 -10.00
N HIS A 14 -42.69 -22.90 -10.41
CA HIS A 14 -41.42 -22.93 -9.69
C HIS A 14 -41.55 -22.00 -8.50
N GLY A 15 -41.88 -22.63 -7.37
CA GLY A 15 -42.01 -22.01 -6.08
C GLY A 15 -40.73 -21.28 -5.65
N CYS A 16 -40.98 -20.23 -4.89
CA CYS A 16 -40.02 -19.53 -4.07
C CYS A 16 -39.28 -20.52 -3.16
N ASN A 17 -37.99 -20.73 -3.37
CA ASN A 17 -37.11 -21.23 -2.31
C ASN A 17 -36.45 -20.02 -1.65
N ARG A 18 -37.18 -19.44 -0.71
CA ARG A 18 -36.66 -18.53 0.30
C ARG A 18 -36.07 -19.43 1.40
N PRO A 19 -34.74 -19.52 1.59
CA PRO A 19 -34.22 -20.23 2.75
C PRO A 19 -34.59 -19.44 4.01
N ALA A 20 -35.51 -19.99 4.79
CA ALA A 20 -35.77 -19.60 6.17
C ALA A 20 -35.07 -20.59 7.09
N ALA A 21 -33.94 -20.18 7.65
CA ALA A 21 -33.32 -20.62 8.91
C ALA A 21 -31.97 -19.88 8.97
N GLY A 22 -31.69 -19.01 9.92
CA GLY A 22 -31.88 -19.29 11.34
C GLY A 22 -30.83 -20.26 11.84
N THR A 23 -29.56 -20.12 11.41
CA THR A 23 -28.43 -20.68 12.16
C THR A 23 -27.58 -19.50 12.61
N ALA A 24 -27.57 -19.29 13.92
CA ALA A 24 -26.74 -18.35 14.63
C ALA A 24 -25.27 -18.58 14.26
N LEU A 25 -24.78 -17.88 13.24
CA LEU A 25 -23.36 -17.60 13.15
C LEU A 25 -23.13 -16.51 14.18
N GLN A 26 -22.64 -16.98 15.33
CA GLN A 26 -21.91 -16.23 16.33
C GLN A 26 -21.53 -14.87 15.75
N GLN A 27 -22.18 -13.82 16.24
CA GLN A 27 -21.60 -12.48 16.21
C GLN A 27 -20.31 -12.63 16.99
N GLN A 28 -19.25 -13.07 16.31
CA GLN A 28 -17.89 -12.91 16.76
C GLN A 28 -17.81 -11.42 16.97
N GLN A 29 -17.76 -11.07 18.26
CA GLN A 29 -17.49 -9.74 18.73
C GLN A 29 -16.25 -9.31 17.95
N ARG A 30 -16.48 -8.55 16.88
CA ARG A 30 -15.40 -7.82 16.23
C ARG A 30 -14.95 -6.93 17.37
N HIS A 31 -13.88 -7.30 18.06
CA HIS A 31 -13.26 -6.38 18.99
C HIS A 31 -12.76 -5.24 18.12
N HIS A 32 -13.61 -4.24 17.92
CA HIS A 32 -13.26 -2.94 17.37
C HIS A 32 -12.33 -2.31 18.40
N CYS A 33 -11.09 -2.78 18.45
CA CYS A 33 -10.01 -2.02 19.04
C CYS A 33 -9.81 -0.85 18.10
N THR A 34 -10.50 0.24 18.41
CA THR A 34 -10.69 1.44 17.60
C THR A 34 -9.44 2.31 17.65
N MET A 35 -8.27 1.69 17.47
CA MET A 35 -6.99 2.37 17.45
C MET A 35 -6.38 2.19 16.07
N PRO A 36 -6.26 3.28 15.29
CA PRO A 36 -5.66 3.19 13.97
C PRO A 36 -4.22 2.68 14.12
N LEU A 37 -3.83 1.70 13.31
CA LEU A 37 -2.45 1.23 13.29
C LEU A 37 -1.56 2.33 12.71
N VAL A 38 -0.73 2.93 13.58
CA VAL A 38 0.23 3.96 13.18
C VAL A 38 1.62 3.36 13.14
N ILE A 39 2.26 3.43 11.97
CA ILE A 39 3.66 3.03 11.79
C ILE A 39 4.39 4.19 11.11
N ALA A 40 5.53 4.61 11.69
CA ALA A 40 6.37 5.70 11.19
C ALA A 40 5.60 7.00 10.84
N LYS A 41 4.70 7.43 11.75
CA LYS A 41 3.77 8.57 11.59
C LYS A 41 2.74 8.45 10.46
N THR A 42 2.64 7.29 9.81
CA THR A 42 1.62 7.01 8.79
C THR A 42 0.51 6.16 9.37
N VAL A 43 -0.74 6.55 9.11
CA VAL A 43 -1.93 5.79 9.48
C VAL A 43 -2.24 4.78 8.39
N LEU A 44 -2.27 3.51 8.76
CA LEU A 44 -2.59 2.41 7.86
C LEU A 44 -4.12 2.21 7.80
N PRO A 45 -4.69 2.00 6.60
CA PRO A 45 -6.13 1.80 6.46
C PRO A 45 -6.53 0.36 6.81
N ASP A 46 -7.52 0.22 7.67
CA ASP A 46 -7.94 -1.07 8.23
C ASP A 46 -8.51 -2.04 7.18
N ALA A 47 -9.18 -1.51 6.16
CA ALA A 47 -9.85 -2.31 5.13
C ALA A 47 -8.87 -2.95 4.11
N SER A 48 -7.64 -2.47 4.04
CA SER A 48 -6.67 -2.92 3.04
C SER A 48 -5.94 -4.19 3.47
N LYS A 49 -5.45 -4.96 2.49
CA LYS A 49 -4.55 -6.09 2.73
C LYS A 49 -3.25 -5.58 3.34
N PHE A 50 -2.73 -6.28 4.35
CA PHE A 50 -1.55 -5.85 5.10
C PHE A 50 -0.36 -5.48 4.20
N TYR A 51 0.03 -6.36 3.27
CA TYR A 51 1.18 -6.12 2.39
C TYR A 51 1.04 -4.88 1.49
N LEU A 52 -0.19 -4.48 1.14
CA LEU A 52 -0.47 -3.25 0.40
C LEU A 52 -0.48 -2.03 1.33
N ALA A 53 -1.01 -2.21 2.53
CA ALA A 53 -1.09 -1.16 3.54
C ALA A 53 0.31 -0.63 3.88
N VAL A 54 1.24 -1.54 4.18
CA VAL A 54 2.63 -1.21 4.55
C VAL A 54 3.31 -0.39 3.46
N GLY A 55 2.95 -0.58 2.19
CA GLY A 55 3.44 0.23 1.07
C GLY A 55 3.05 1.72 1.08
N ARG A 56 2.18 2.15 2.01
CA ARG A 56 1.92 3.58 2.25
C ARG A 56 3.03 4.25 3.07
N ILE A 57 3.82 3.47 3.79
CA ILE A 57 4.98 3.97 4.53
C ILE A 57 6.04 4.41 3.51
N PHE A 58 6.53 5.63 3.65
CA PHE A 58 7.58 6.13 2.77
C PHE A 58 8.84 5.27 2.92
N GLY A 59 9.30 4.69 1.80
CA GLY A 59 10.45 3.79 1.77
C GLY A 59 10.08 2.32 1.59
N ILE A 60 8.83 1.93 1.86
CA ILE A 60 8.37 0.55 1.67
C ILE A 60 7.52 0.44 0.40
N GLY A 61 7.87 -0.52 -0.47
CA GLY A 61 7.12 -0.85 -1.68
C GLY A 61 6.37 -2.18 -1.57
N ARG A 62 5.63 -2.55 -2.63
CA ARG A 62 4.88 -3.82 -2.71
C ARG A 62 5.77 -5.05 -2.48
N ALA A 63 6.97 -5.07 -3.06
CA ALA A 63 7.90 -6.20 -2.94
C ALA A 63 8.36 -6.40 -1.50
N GLN A 64 8.74 -5.32 -0.82
CA GLN A 64 9.15 -5.35 0.59
C GLN A 64 7.96 -5.68 1.50
N GLY A 65 6.77 -5.15 1.22
CA GLY A 65 5.56 -5.50 1.98
C GLY A 65 5.21 -7.00 1.90
N LEU A 66 5.43 -7.63 0.73
CA LEU A 66 5.28 -9.08 0.59
C LEU A 66 6.35 -9.84 1.38
N ALA A 67 7.61 -9.41 1.31
CA ALA A 67 8.70 -10.02 2.07
C ALA A 67 8.46 -9.94 3.60
N ILE A 68 8.03 -8.77 4.09
CA ILE A 68 7.67 -8.58 5.51
C ILE A 68 6.50 -9.50 5.90
N SER A 69 5.50 -9.64 5.04
CA SER A 69 4.38 -10.56 5.29
C SER A 69 4.84 -12.02 5.40
N GLU A 70 5.77 -12.43 4.55
CA GLU A 70 6.32 -13.79 4.51
C GLU A 70 7.23 -14.06 5.72
N GLU A 71 8.09 -13.12 6.10
CA GLU A 71 8.95 -13.22 7.30
C GLU A 71 8.12 -13.31 8.61
N MET A 72 7.00 -12.58 8.66
CA MET A 72 6.11 -12.55 9.82
C MET A 72 5.09 -13.71 9.86
N GLY A 73 5.04 -14.54 8.83
CA GLY A 73 4.03 -15.61 8.71
C GLY A 73 2.59 -15.09 8.56
N ILE A 74 2.41 -13.86 8.08
CA ILE A 74 1.09 -13.25 7.85
C ILE A 74 0.61 -13.66 6.46
N SER A 75 -0.63 -14.17 6.37
CA SER A 75 -1.25 -14.51 5.08
C SER A 75 -1.40 -13.28 4.19
N LYS A 76 -1.21 -13.46 2.87
CA LYS A 76 -1.34 -12.40 1.86
C LYS A 76 -2.74 -11.80 1.80
N GLU A 77 -3.75 -12.56 2.24
CA GLU A 77 -5.15 -12.13 2.26
C GLU A 77 -5.56 -11.46 3.57
N ALA A 78 -4.69 -11.47 4.59
CA ALA A 78 -4.98 -10.85 5.88
C ALA A 78 -5.13 -9.33 5.73
N ARG A 79 -6.16 -8.78 6.36
CA ARG A 79 -6.37 -7.34 6.44
C ARG A 79 -5.67 -6.77 7.66
N VAL A 80 -5.43 -5.46 7.63
CA VAL A 80 -4.84 -4.73 8.76
C VAL A 80 -5.72 -4.86 10.01
N ALA A 81 -7.05 -4.85 9.84
CA ALA A 81 -8.02 -5.04 10.91
C ALA A 81 -7.91 -6.39 11.64
N ASP A 82 -7.42 -7.44 10.97
CA ASP A 82 -7.40 -8.81 11.50
C ASP A 82 -6.08 -9.12 12.25
N LEU A 83 -5.17 -8.16 12.35
CA LEU A 83 -3.86 -8.35 12.98
C LEU A 83 -3.95 -8.34 14.51
N LYS A 84 -3.31 -9.32 15.13
CA LYS A 84 -3.13 -9.37 16.59
C LYS A 84 -2.08 -8.33 17.03
N ALA A 85 -2.24 -7.82 18.25
CA ALA A 85 -1.32 -6.84 18.84
C ALA A 85 0.15 -7.30 18.86
N HIS A 86 0.40 -8.60 19.09
CA HIS A 86 1.73 -9.17 19.04
C HIS A 86 2.38 -9.04 17.65
N HIS A 87 1.65 -9.37 16.58
CA HIS A 87 2.17 -9.24 15.21
C HIS A 87 2.47 -7.77 14.86
N VAL A 88 1.64 -6.84 15.35
CA VAL A 88 1.89 -5.41 15.17
C VAL A 88 3.23 -4.99 15.78
N GLN A 89 3.51 -5.39 17.02
CA GLN A 89 4.77 -5.04 17.70
C GLN A 89 5.98 -5.63 16.97
N GLN A 90 5.88 -6.88 16.52
CA GLN A 90 6.95 -7.53 15.76
C GLN A 90 7.20 -6.84 14.42
N VAL A 91 6.14 -6.47 13.69
CA VAL A 91 6.26 -5.74 12.42
C VAL A 91 6.95 -4.40 12.64
N VAL A 92 6.60 -3.66 13.69
CA VAL A 92 7.22 -2.37 14.01
C VAL A 92 8.71 -2.55 14.33
N ALA A 93 9.07 -3.54 15.14
CA ALA A 93 10.46 -3.84 15.47
C ALA A 93 11.26 -4.20 14.20
N LEU A 94 10.75 -5.12 13.39
CA LEU A 94 11.38 -5.56 12.15
C LEU A 94 11.58 -4.39 11.16
N ILE A 95 10.57 -3.52 11.02
CA ILE A 95 10.66 -2.36 10.13
C ILE A 95 11.76 -1.40 10.60
N ASN A 96 11.81 -1.09 11.90
CA ASN A 96 12.80 -0.16 12.45
C ASN A 96 14.24 -0.69 12.37
N GLU A 97 14.43 -2.00 12.50
CA GLU A 97 15.76 -2.62 12.46
C GLU A 97 16.30 -2.77 11.04
N ARG A 98 15.46 -3.22 10.10
CA ARG A 98 15.91 -3.58 8.74
C ARG A 98 15.81 -2.45 7.72
N TYR A 99 14.88 -1.52 7.91
CA TYR A 99 14.54 -0.55 6.87
C TYR A 99 14.64 0.89 7.37
N LYS A 100 15.33 1.73 6.60
CA LYS A 100 15.26 3.18 6.77
C LYS A 100 13.95 3.68 6.17
N VAL A 101 13.04 4.14 7.03
CA VAL A 101 11.68 4.54 6.63
C VAL A 101 11.35 5.97 7.02
N GLY A 102 10.33 6.53 6.36
CA GLY A 102 9.75 7.80 6.75
C GLY A 102 10.75 8.97 6.65
N ASP A 103 10.90 9.69 7.76
CA ASP A 103 11.69 10.93 7.80
C ASP A 103 13.21 10.68 7.76
N GLU A 104 13.68 9.55 8.29
CA GLU A 104 15.11 9.19 8.20
C GLU A 104 15.54 9.03 6.74
N LEU A 105 14.76 8.30 5.94
CA LEU A 105 15.03 8.10 4.52
C LEU A 105 14.94 9.43 3.73
N LYS A 106 14.03 10.34 4.09
CA LYS A 106 13.96 11.67 3.47
C LYS A 106 15.21 12.50 3.79
N ARG A 107 15.71 12.42 5.03
CA ARG A 107 16.97 13.09 5.45
C ARG A 107 18.15 12.57 4.63
N SER A 108 18.35 11.25 4.58
CA SER A 108 19.46 10.68 3.83
C SER A 108 19.45 11.07 2.34
N ILE A 109 18.28 11.01 1.69
CA ILE A 109 18.15 11.41 0.27
C ILE A 109 18.45 12.91 0.08
N ARG A 110 18.02 13.76 1.01
CA ARG A 110 18.30 15.20 0.95
C ARG A 110 19.80 15.44 1.07
N ASP A 111 20.45 14.80 2.03
CA ASP A 111 21.89 14.96 2.30
C ASP A 111 22.72 14.50 1.09
N ASP A 112 22.32 13.39 0.46
CA ASP A 112 22.94 12.94 -0.80
C ASP A 112 22.84 13.98 -1.92
N ILE A 113 21.70 14.67 -2.04
CA ILE A 113 21.49 15.72 -3.05
C ILE A 113 22.29 16.97 -2.70
N LEU A 114 22.31 17.38 -1.43
CA LEU A 114 23.06 18.55 -0.96
C LEU A 114 24.56 18.34 -1.17
N ARG A 115 25.08 17.15 -0.85
CA ARG A 115 26.47 16.77 -1.14
C ARG A 115 26.82 16.96 -2.61
N LEU A 116 25.93 16.59 -3.53
CA LEU A 116 26.17 16.78 -4.97
C LEU A 116 26.19 18.26 -5.39
N ILE A 117 25.38 19.10 -4.72
CA ILE A 117 25.30 20.55 -4.95
C ILE A 117 26.56 21.23 -4.42
N GLU A 118 26.98 20.92 -3.19
CA GLU A 118 28.20 21.42 -2.55
C GLU A 118 29.45 21.07 -3.36
N ALA A 119 29.51 19.83 -3.85
CA ALA A 119 30.57 19.37 -4.75
C ALA A 119 30.53 20.00 -6.17
N LYS A 120 29.52 20.84 -6.48
CA LYS A 120 29.34 21.56 -7.76
C LYS A 120 29.37 20.67 -9.02
N THR A 121 29.06 19.39 -8.88
CA THR A 121 28.96 18.43 -10.00
C THR A 121 27.87 18.86 -11.00
N TYR A 122 27.93 18.37 -12.25
CA TYR A 122 26.87 18.62 -13.24
C TYR A 122 25.48 18.26 -12.68
N ARG A 123 25.37 17.09 -12.03
CA ARG A 123 24.14 16.65 -11.37
C ARG A 123 23.70 17.65 -10.30
N GLY A 124 24.60 18.09 -9.43
CA GLY A 124 24.34 19.11 -8.41
C GLY A 124 23.79 20.42 -9.00
N LYS A 125 24.43 20.94 -10.05
CA LYS A 125 23.95 22.15 -10.76
C LYS A 125 22.52 21.96 -11.28
N ARG A 126 22.21 20.82 -11.89
CA ARG A 126 20.85 20.51 -12.37
C ARG A 126 19.84 20.39 -11.23
N HIS A 127 20.23 19.79 -10.10
CA HIS A 127 19.42 19.70 -8.90
C HIS A 127 19.11 21.07 -8.26
N SER A 128 20.08 21.99 -8.26
CA SER A 128 19.90 23.37 -7.78
C SER A 128 18.95 24.17 -8.68
N LEU A 129 19.15 24.05 -10.01
CA LEU A 129 18.33 24.72 -11.02
C LEU A 129 16.92 24.11 -11.20
N GLY A 130 16.59 22.99 -10.53
CA GLY A 130 15.30 22.31 -10.70
C GLY A 130 15.11 21.73 -12.11
N LEU A 131 16.19 21.25 -12.74
CA LEU A 131 16.15 20.67 -14.07
C LEU A 131 16.32 19.14 -14.02
N PRO A 132 15.82 18.42 -15.04
CA PRO A 132 16.11 17.01 -15.23
C PRO A 132 17.61 16.69 -15.20
N VAL A 133 17.96 15.64 -14.47
CA VAL A 133 19.35 15.25 -14.18
C VAL A 133 19.87 14.19 -15.16
N ARG A 134 18.97 13.37 -15.73
CA ARG A 134 19.31 12.23 -16.61
C ARG A 134 19.42 12.61 -18.10
N GLY A 135 19.79 13.86 -18.41
CA GLY A 135 19.97 14.31 -19.80
C GLY A 135 18.69 14.49 -20.62
N GLN A 136 17.52 14.56 -19.98
CA GLN A 136 16.24 14.77 -20.66
C GLN A 136 16.17 16.18 -21.30
N LYS A 137 15.44 16.31 -22.42
CA LYS A 137 15.22 17.58 -23.13
C LYS A 137 14.50 18.60 -22.24
N THR A 138 15.06 19.79 -22.10
CA THR A 138 14.52 20.85 -21.22
C THR A 138 13.82 22.01 -21.91
N SER A 139 13.78 22.00 -23.24
CA SER A 139 13.17 23.06 -24.05
C SER A 139 11.63 23.02 -23.96
N SER A 140 11.01 21.84 -24.09
CA SER A 140 9.55 21.68 -24.06
C SER A 140 9.05 21.08 -22.74
N ASN A 141 9.53 19.88 -22.39
CA ASN A 141 8.92 19.06 -21.34
C ASN A 141 9.81 18.96 -20.09
N ALA A 142 9.75 19.97 -19.22
CA ALA A 142 10.46 20.00 -17.94
C ALA A 142 9.62 20.51 -16.75
N GLN A 143 8.30 20.63 -16.93
CA GLN A 143 7.42 21.29 -15.98
C GLN A 143 7.46 20.65 -14.58
N THR A 144 7.37 19.32 -14.49
CA THR A 144 7.39 18.61 -13.20
C THR A 144 8.69 18.83 -12.44
N ALA A 145 9.84 18.77 -13.13
CA ALA A 145 11.15 18.98 -12.50
C ALA A 145 11.32 20.43 -12.02
N ARG A 146 10.87 21.40 -12.82
CA ARG A 146 10.94 22.83 -12.48
C ARG A 146 10.05 23.18 -11.30
N LYS A 147 8.86 22.57 -11.22
CA LYS A 147 7.91 22.77 -10.12
C LYS A 147 8.45 22.19 -8.81
N PHE A 148 9.07 21.01 -8.86
CA PHE A 148 9.50 20.28 -7.66
C PHE A 148 11.03 20.24 -7.55
N LYS A 149 11.60 21.23 -6.86
CA LYS A 149 13.02 21.21 -6.49
C LYS A 149 13.25 20.07 -5.50
N ARG A 150 13.94 19.01 -5.95
CA ARG A 150 14.09 17.77 -5.16
C ARG A 150 14.71 17.97 -3.77
N HIS A 151 15.66 18.89 -3.63
CA HIS A 151 16.28 19.18 -2.32
C HIS A 151 15.28 19.83 -1.34
N GLN A 152 14.34 20.63 -1.83
CA GLN A 152 13.28 21.25 -1.02
C GLN A 152 12.14 20.29 -0.74
N MET A 153 11.88 19.34 -1.64
CA MET A 153 10.78 18.38 -1.50
C MET A 153 10.99 17.42 -0.32
N TYR A 154 12.23 17.01 -0.07
CA TYR A 154 12.55 16.15 1.07
C TYR A 154 12.74 16.91 2.37
N ASP A 155 12.42 18.20 2.40
CA ASP A 155 12.58 19.00 3.60
C ASP A 155 11.57 18.61 4.68
N VAL A 156 12.03 17.81 5.64
CA VAL A 156 11.30 17.39 6.84
C VAL A 156 11.16 18.62 7.75
N LYS A 157 9.95 19.19 7.79
CA LYS A 157 9.55 20.19 8.78
C LYS A 157 9.32 19.58 10.14
#